data_AF-A0A4Q4UM58-F1
#
_entry.id   AF-A0A4Q4UM58-F1
#
_cell.length_a   1.000
_cell.length_b   1.000
_cell.length_c   1.000
_cell.angle_alpha   90.00
_cell.angle_beta   90.00
_cell.angle_gamma   90.00
#
_symmetry.space_group_name_H-M   'P 1'
#
loop_
_entity.id
_entity.type
_entity.pdbx_description
1 polymer ?
#
loop_
_entity_poly.entity_id
_entity_poly.type
_entity_poly.pdbx_seq_one_letter_code
_entity_poly.pdbx_strand_id
1 'polypeptide(L)'
;MCFRHFLASVINNVAQRNTAQNQQPYYQPNHTFQRTQQYTAQPYMCPQQQVFPPPIIPPAFAWDTLIAPSNQPTQLFTRLLDAIFTYFTSTPPTDPSGFDPIKYASAFTALGYSDNDNKVRRYFIFALQNRFHSPENFVYDIMPIYYRTNHIQYTMQGILPVLTREGFHTTMLRDTLGDPEVQCRRLNNFLAAHGTRMLDRSTGQAFPSLAIPRAAFPADMDRGTWERQEQMNRAFNEELGKYLAELSRVGQSMHDGTIAGIAGM
;
A
#
# COMPACT_ATOMS: atom_id res chain seq x y z
N MET A 1 -18.64 4.75 -19.63
CA MET A 1 -19.39 5.22 -18.45
C MET A 1 -18.40 5.51 -17.33
N CYS A 2 -18.36 6.74 -16.80
CA CYS A 2 -17.43 7.10 -15.72
C CYS A 2 -17.80 6.40 -14.41
N PHE A 3 -16.81 5.81 -13.74
CA PHE A 3 -16.91 5.20 -12.41
C PHE A 3 -17.63 6.09 -11.37
N ARG A 4 -17.48 7.41 -11.49
CA ARG A 4 -18.21 8.40 -10.68
C ARG A 4 -19.74 8.29 -10.79
N HIS A 5 -20.28 8.01 -11.97
CA HIS A 5 -21.74 7.91 -12.17
C HIS A 5 -22.30 6.58 -11.67
N PHE A 6 -21.58 5.47 -11.88
CA PHE A 6 -21.99 4.16 -11.38
C PHE A 6 -22.01 4.14 -9.85
N LEU A 7 -20.92 4.59 -9.23
CA LEU A 7 -20.85 4.75 -7.78
C LEU A 7 -21.94 5.69 -7.26
N ALA A 8 -22.18 6.85 -7.87
CA ALA A 8 -23.22 7.78 -7.41
C ALA A 8 -24.62 7.14 -7.37
N SER A 9 -24.98 6.29 -8.35
CA SER A 9 -26.30 5.64 -8.36
C SER A 9 -26.46 4.55 -7.30
N VAL A 10 -25.40 3.79 -7.02
CA VAL A 10 -25.39 2.75 -5.99
C VAL A 10 -25.29 3.40 -4.60
N ILE A 11 -24.46 4.43 -4.45
CA ILE A 11 -24.27 5.25 -3.23
C ILE A 11 -25.57 5.91 -2.79
N ASN A 12 -26.30 6.58 -3.69
CA ASN A 12 -27.50 7.31 -3.30
C ASN A 12 -28.58 6.38 -2.70
N ASN A 13 -28.62 5.11 -3.11
CA ASN A 13 -29.51 4.12 -2.52
C ASN A 13 -29.06 3.61 -1.14
N VAL A 14 -27.75 3.57 -0.87
CA VAL A 14 -27.18 3.10 0.40
C VAL A 14 -27.15 4.22 1.45
N ALA A 15 -26.70 5.42 1.07
CA ALA A 15 -26.49 6.54 1.98
C ALA A 15 -27.80 7.15 2.54
N GLN A 16 -28.90 7.15 1.77
CA GLN A 16 -30.20 7.64 2.25
C GLN A 16 -30.81 6.76 3.36
N ARG A 17 -30.31 5.53 3.55
CA ARG A 17 -30.93 4.54 4.44
C ARG A 17 -30.20 4.36 5.78
N ASN A 18 -28.91 4.63 5.84
CA ASN A 18 -28.11 4.54 7.08
C ASN A 18 -28.27 5.74 8.03
N THR A 19 -29.05 6.76 7.65
CA THR A 19 -29.32 7.96 8.48
C THR A 19 -30.20 7.70 9.72
N ALA A 20 -30.75 6.50 9.91
CA ALA A 20 -31.71 6.19 10.97
C ALA A 20 -31.14 5.53 12.25
N GLN A 21 -29.83 5.23 12.33
CA GLN A 21 -29.26 4.56 13.51
C GLN A 21 -28.09 5.32 14.16
N ASN A 22 -28.44 5.98 15.26
CA ASN A 22 -27.74 6.17 16.54
C ASN A 22 -26.30 6.72 16.63
N GLN A 23 -26.18 7.65 17.59
CA GLN A 23 -24.99 8.32 18.08
C GLN A 23 -24.30 7.47 19.18
N GLN A 24 -23.01 7.19 19.04
CA GLN A 24 -22.13 6.69 20.12
C GLN A 24 -20.75 7.36 20.01
N PRO A 25 -20.01 7.55 21.12
CA PRO A 25 -18.83 8.41 21.17
C PRO A 25 -17.54 7.71 20.72
N TYR A 26 -16.70 8.47 20.01
CA TYR A 26 -15.38 8.07 19.48
C TYR A 26 -14.33 7.86 20.58
N TYR A 27 -13.61 6.73 20.51
CA TYR A 27 -12.36 6.48 21.24
C TYR A 27 -11.15 7.03 20.45
N GLN A 28 -10.26 7.76 21.13
CA GLN A 28 -8.94 8.16 20.59
C GLN A 28 -7.81 7.38 21.29
N PRO A 29 -6.80 6.85 20.58
CA PRO A 29 -5.56 6.40 21.20
C PRO A 29 -4.47 7.48 21.12
N ASN A 30 -3.97 7.87 22.30
CA ASN A 30 -2.76 8.66 22.50
C ASN A 30 -1.52 7.76 22.52
N HIS A 31 -0.51 8.02 21.69
CA HIS A 31 0.84 7.50 21.90
C HIS A 31 1.90 8.59 21.71
N THR A 32 2.49 8.99 22.84
CA THR A 32 3.60 9.92 22.97
C THR A 32 4.92 9.13 22.92
N PHE A 33 5.82 9.48 22.01
CA PHE A 33 7.17 8.90 21.94
C PHE A 33 8.16 9.75 22.76
N GLN A 34 8.81 9.16 23.76
CA GLN A 34 10.00 9.72 24.41
C GLN A 34 11.26 8.94 23.98
N ARG A 35 12.32 9.68 23.64
CA ARG A 35 13.61 9.17 23.16
C ARG A 35 14.69 9.50 24.18
N THR A 36 15.30 8.49 24.78
CA THR A 36 16.53 8.64 25.59
C THR A 36 17.64 7.82 24.96
N GLN A 37 18.76 8.47 24.65
CA GLN A 37 20.02 7.84 24.27
C GLN A 37 21.07 8.30 25.28
N GLN A 38 21.60 7.37 26.06
CA GLN A 38 22.79 7.56 26.90
C GLN A 38 24.00 7.01 26.14
N TYR A 39 24.97 7.88 25.86
CA TYR A 39 26.27 7.49 25.34
C TYR A 39 27.26 7.35 26.50
N THR A 40 27.88 6.18 26.61
CA THR A 40 29.05 5.95 27.48
C THR A 40 30.33 6.02 26.63
N ALA A 41 31.21 6.95 27.02
CA ALA A 41 32.52 7.11 26.39
C ALA A 41 33.47 6.00 26.85
N GLN A 42 34.09 5.29 25.89
CA GLN A 42 35.18 4.35 26.13
C GLN A 42 36.53 5.05 25.89
N PRO A 43 37.55 4.82 26.71
CA PRO A 43 38.88 5.40 26.54
C PRO A 43 39.65 4.73 25.39
N TYR A 44 40.32 5.57 24.60
CA TYR A 44 41.13 5.18 23.44
C TYR A 44 42.45 4.53 23.86
N MET A 45 42.77 3.36 23.29
CA MET A 45 44.14 2.84 23.19
C MET A 45 44.62 2.98 21.75
N CYS A 46 45.83 3.52 21.56
CA CYS A 46 46.47 3.65 20.25
C CYS A 46 46.95 2.28 19.73
N PRO A 47 46.42 1.78 18.60
CA PRO A 47 46.99 0.59 17.96
C PRO A 47 48.21 0.96 17.11
N GLN A 48 49.18 0.05 17.09
CA GLN A 48 50.38 0.11 16.26
C GLN A 48 50.03 0.10 14.77
N GLN A 49 50.81 0.85 13.98
CA GLN A 49 50.65 1.04 12.54
C GLN A 49 50.80 -0.28 11.77
N GLN A 50 49.67 -0.95 11.50
CA GLN A 50 49.57 -1.91 10.42
C GLN A 50 49.59 -1.16 9.09
N VAL A 51 50.48 -1.56 8.19
CA VAL A 51 50.52 -1.07 6.82
C VAL A 51 49.30 -1.65 6.10
N PHE A 52 48.24 -0.85 5.99
CA PHE A 52 47.01 -1.27 5.33
C PHE A 52 47.23 -1.28 3.80
N PRO A 53 46.75 -2.32 3.08
CA PRO A 53 46.64 -2.24 1.63
C PRO A 53 45.81 -1.01 1.25
N PRO A 54 46.04 -0.42 0.05
CA PRO A 54 45.26 0.72 -0.40
C PRO A 54 43.77 0.41 -0.27
N PRO A 55 42.96 1.34 0.25
CA PRO A 55 41.54 1.10 0.42
C PRO A 55 40.95 0.70 -0.92
N ILE A 56 40.37 -0.49 -0.99
CA ILE A 56 39.57 -0.91 -2.13
C ILE A 56 38.37 0.03 -2.14
N ILE A 57 38.40 1.05 -2.99
CA ILE A 57 37.27 1.96 -3.17
C ILE A 57 36.17 1.12 -3.82
N PRO A 58 35.06 0.82 -3.14
CA PRO A 58 33.98 0.10 -3.77
C PRO A 58 33.50 0.91 -4.99
N PRO A 59 33.17 0.24 -6.11
CA PRO A 59 32.67 0.95 -7.29
C PRO A 59 31.49 1.82 -6.88
N ALA A 60 31.50 3.08 -7.32
CA ALA A 60 30.41 4.00 -7.05
C ALA A 60 29.10 3.37 -7.53
N PHE A 61 28.08 3.38 -6.66
CA PHE A 61 26.77 2.86 -7.03
C PHE A 61 26.24 3.64 -8.24
N ALA A 62 25.79 2.91 -9.26
CA ALA A 62 25.16 3.48 -10.44
C ALA A 62 23.77 2.86 -10.61
N TRP A 63 22.78 3.71 -10.89
CA TRP A 63 21.48 3.25 -11.33
C TRP A 63 21.60 2.70 -12.76
N ASP A 64 21.18 1.45 -12.93
CA ASP A 64 20.96 0.83 -14.24
C ASP A 64 19.46 0.68 -14.50
N THR A 65 19.10 0.16 -15.66
CA THR A 65 17.75 -0.18 -16.08
C THR A 65 17.01 -0.97 -15.00
N LEU A 66 15.87 -0.44 -14.55
CA LEU A 66 15.01 -1.08 -13.54
C LEU A 66 14.01 -2.07 -14.16
N ILE A 67 13.65 -1.86 -15.42
CA ILE A 67 12.71 -2.70 -16.18
C ILE A 67 13.38 -3.18 -17.46
N ALA A 68 13.54 -4.49 -17.61
CA ALA A 68 14.10 -5.08 -18.82
C ALA A 68 13.18 -4.84 -20.03
N PRO A 69 13.69 -4.91 -21.28
CA PRO A 69 12.88 -4.77 -22.50
C PRO A 69 11.72 -5.77 -22.61
N SER A 70 11.77 -6.88 -21.86
CA SER A 70 10.69 -7.88 -21.73
C SER A 70 9.57 -7.47 -20.75
N ASN A 71 9.56 -6.22 -20.30
CA ASN A 71 8.67 -5.69 -19.24
C ASN A 71 8.78 -6.46 -17.92
N GLN A 72 9.93 -7.08 -17.65
CA GLN A 72 10.24 -7.77 -16.40
C GLN A 72 11.09 -6.89 -15.49
N PRO A 73 10.93 -6.97 -14.15
CA PRO A 73 11.78 -6.24 -13.23
C PRO A 73 13.22 -6.77 -13.29
N THR A 74 14.20 -5.88 -13.31
CA THR A 74 15.60 -6.29 -13.16
C THR A 74 15.91 -6.62 -11.70
N GLN A 75 17.05 -7.29 -11.45
CA GLN A 75 17.46 -7.62 -10.08
C GLN A 75 17.63 -6.38 -9.21
N LEU A 76 18.12 -5.27 -9.77
CA LEU A 76 18.26 -4.00 -9.06
C LEU A 76 16.89 -3.45 -8.62
N PHE A 77 15.89 -3.52 -9.49
CA PHE A 77 14.54 -3.08 -9.13
C PHE A 77 13.92 -3.98 -8.07
N THR A 78 14.05 -5.31 -8.21
CA THR A 78 13.59 -6.26 -7.18
C THR A 78 14.22 -5.98 -5.82
N ARG A 79 15.54 -5.72 -5.76
CA ARG A 79 16.24 -5.35 -4.51
C ARG A 79 15.72 -4.06 -3.90
N LEU A 80 15.44 -3.05 -4.73
CA LEU A 80 14.84 -1.79 -4.27
C LEU A 80 13.44 -2.03 -3.68
N LEU A 81 12.59 -2.79 -4.36
CA LEU A 81 11.25 -3.12 -3.88
C LEU A 81 11.30 -3.95 -2.58
N ASP A 82 12.24 -4.89 -2.48
CA ASP A 82 12.47 -5.68 -1.27
C ASP A 82 12.88 -4.82 -0.07
N ALA A 83 13.70 -3.78 -0.30
CA ALA A 83 14.13 -2.86 0.73
C ALA A 83 12.99 -1.94 1.19
N ILE A 84 12.17 -1.42 0.26
CA ILE A 84 10.96 -0.66 0.58
C ILE A 84 10.00 -1.53 1.40
N PHE A 85 9.74 -2.76 0.94
CA PHE A 85 8.85 -3.69 1.64
C PHE A 85 9.37 -3.99 3.05
N THR A 86 10.66 -4.31 3.17
CA THR A 86 11.30 -4.60 4.46
C THR A 86 11.19 -3.39 5.39
N TYR A 87 11.49 -2.19 4.91
CA TYR A 87 11.40 -0.95 5.69
C TYR A 87 10.03 -0.81 6.37
N PHE A 88 8.93 -1.04 5.65
CA PHE A 88 7.58 -0.96 6.23
C PHE A 88 7.21 -2.14 7.11
N THR A 89 7.64 -3.36 6.79
CA THR A 89 7.37 -4.54 7.65
C THR A 89 8.17 -4.53 8.95
N SER A 90 9.35 -3.89 8.97
CA SER A 90 10.21 -3.72 10.13
C SER A 90 9.89 -2.48 10.98
N THR A 91 8.98 -1.62 10.52
CA THR A 91 8.51 -0.47 11.30
C THR A 91 7.41 -0.92 12.26
N PRO A 92 7.44 -0.52 13.55
CA PRO A 92 6.40 -0.88 14.52
C PRO A 92 4.98 -0.48 14.07
N PRO A 93 3.96 -1.35 14.28
CA PRO A 93 4.08 -2.72 14.82
C PRO A 93 4.78 -3.65 13.81
N THR A 94 5.87 -4.29 14.24
CA THR A 94 6.68 -5.14 13.35
C THR A 94 5.88 -6.38 12.99
N ASP A 95 5.67 -6.58 11.69
CA ASP A 95 5.03 -7.80 11.18
C ASP A 95 5.66 -8.12 9.82
N PRO A 96 6.45 -9.20 9.73
CA PRO A 96 7.13 -9.60 8.51
C PRO A 96 6.20 -10.25 7.47
N SER A 97 4.95 -10.56 7.84
CA SER A 97 4.01 -11.28 6.98
C SER A 97 3.56 -10.47 5.77
N GLY A 98 3.52 -9.14 5.90
CA GLY A 98 3.32 -8.21 4.80
C GLY A 98 2.61 -6.94 5.19
N PHE A 99 1.83 -6.40 4.27
CA PHE A 99 1.06 -5.18 4.52
C PHE A 99 -0.40 -5.53 4.78
N ASP A 100 -0.80 -5.46 6.05
CA ASP A 100 -2.21 -5.23 6.37
C ASP A 100 -2.70 -3.90 5.74
N PRO A 101 -4.01 -3.61 5.74
CA PRO A 101 -4.52 -2.41 5.11
C PRO A 101 -3.97 -1.09 5.70
N ILE A 102 -3.65 -1.05 7.00
CA ILE A 102 -3.08 0.14 7.65
C ILE A 102 -1.65 0.37 7.17
N LYS A 103 -0.84 -0.68 7.10
CA LYS A 103 0.53 -0.65 6.56
C LYS A 103 0.53 -0.35 5.08
N TYR A 104 -0.39 -0.93 4.31
CA TYR A 104 -0.58 -0.61 2.89
C TYR A 104 -0.85 0.89 2.74
N ALA A 105 -1.81 1.44 3.49
CA ALA A 105 -2.15 2.85 3.43
C ALA A 105 -0.93 3.74 3.73
N SER A 106 -0.15 3.37 4.75
CA SER A 106 1.05 4.10 5.18
C SER A 106 2.17 4.03 4.12
N ALA A 107 2.46 2.84 3.60
CA ALA A 107 3.49 2.60 2.60
C ALA A 107 3.22 3.36 1.29
N PHE A 108 1.99 3.25 0.78
CA PHE A 108 1.61 3.92 -0.46
C PHE A 108 1.51 5.45 -0.28
N THR A 109 1.13 5.94 0.90
CA THR A 109 1.20 7.39 1.20
C THR A 109 2.66 7.89 1.16
N ALA A 110 3.58 7.16 1.79
CA ALA A 110 4.99 7.52 1.81
C ALA A 110 5.62 7.48 0.39
N LEU A 111 5.18 6.55 -0.45
CA LEU A 111 5.54 6.49 -1.88
C LEU A 111 4.91 7.63 -2.71
N GLY A 112 4.11 8.52 -2.12
CA GLY A 112 3.52 9.66 -2.81
C GLY A 112 2.26 9.33 -3.62
N TYR A 113 1.53 8.27 -3.25
CA TYR A 113 0.20 8.01 -3.81
C TYR A 113 -0.82 8.97 -3.19
N SER A 114 -1.67 9.55 -4.04
CA SER A 114 -2.80 10.35 -3.58
C SER A 114 -3.84 9.50 -2.85
N ASP A 115 -4.78 10.12 -2.14
CA ASP A 115 -5.92 9.42 -1.52
C ASP A 115 -6.73 8.60 -2.53
N ASN A 116 -6.80 9.03 -3.80
CA ASN A 116 -7.53 8.30 -4.85
C ASN A 116 -6.75 7.10 -5.40
N ASP A 117 -5.42 7.19 -5.42
CA ASP A 117 -4.56 6.12 -5.95
C ASP A 117 -4.29 5.05 -4.89
N ASN A 118 -4.23 5.45 -3.62
CA ASN A 118 -4.12 4.57 -2.46
C ASN A 118 -5.48 3.89 -2.16
N LYS A 119 -5.63 2.63 -2.59
CA LYS A 119 -6.91 1.91 -2.53
C LYS A 119 -7.51 1.83 -1.13
N VAL A 120 -6.70 1.58 -0.11
CA VAL A 120 -7.18 1.54 1.28
C VAL A 120 -7.75 2.89 1.70
N ARG A 121 -7.00 3.97 1.49
CA ARG A 121 -7.46 5.33 1.85
C ARG A 121 -8.72 5.72 1.09
N ARG A 122 -8.77 5.41 -0.20
CA ARG A 122 -9.95 5.65 -1.05
C ARG A 122 -11.21 5.00 -0.48
N TYR A 123 -11.15 3.70 -0.14
CA TYR A 123 -12.32 2.98 0.35
C TYR A 123 -12.67 3.31 1.80
N PHE A 124 -11.67 3.67 2.62
CA PHE A 124 -11.91 4.20 3.95
C PHE A 124 -12.67 5.53 3.90
N ILE A 125 -12.21 6.49 3.08
CA ILE A 125 -12.90 7.78 2.87
C ILE A 125 -14.31 7.55 2.32
N PHE A 126 -14.46 6.64 1.36
CA PHE A 126 -15.77 6.25 0.84
C PHE A 126 -16.70 5.76 1.95
N ALA A 127 -16.24 4.84 2.80
CA ALA A 127 -17.06 4.27 3.87
C ALA A 127 -17.48 5.34 4.90
N LEU A 128 -16.57 6.26 5.25
CA LEU A 128 -16.86 7.41 6.11
C LEU A 128 -17.94 8.31 5.50
N GLN A 129 -17.79 8.68 4.22
CA GLN A 129 -18.75 9.54 3.51
C GLN A 129 -20.14 8.92 3.42
N ASN A 130 -20.22 7.58 3.42
CA ASN A 130 -21.46 6.82 3.36
C ASN A 130 -21.94 6.31 4.72
N ARG A 131 -21.33 6.77 5.82
CA ARG A 131 -21.72 6.45 7.21
C ARG A 131 -21.81 4.94 7.49
N PHE A 132 -20.86 4.17 6.97
CA PHE A 132 -20.73 2.77 7.36
C PHE A 132 -20.38 2.70 8.85
N HIS A 133 -21.01 1.76 9.58
CA HIS A 133 -20.80 1.63 11.03
C HIS A 133 -19.36 1.30 11.41
N SER A 134 -18.66 0.52 10.57
CA SER A 134 -17.23 0.24 10.69
C SER A 134 -16.54 0.40 9.33
N PRO A 135 -15.94 1.57 9.05
CA PRO A 135 -15.18 1.83 7.83
C PRO A 135 -13.99 0.89 7.64
N GLU A 136 -13.36 0.45 8.72
CA GLU A 136 -12.24 -0.49 8.70
C GLU A 136 -12.68 -1.87 8.20
N ASN A 137 -13.79 -2.40 8.73
CA ASN A 137 -14.32 -3.68 8.29
C ASN A 137 -14.72 -3.64 6.81
N PHE A 138 -15.28 -2.52 6.34
CA PHE A 138 -15.54 -2.33 4.91
C PHE A 138 -14.25 -2.42 4.08
N VAL A 139 -13.15 -1.78 4.51
CA VAL A 139 -11.86 -1.92 3.83
C VAL A 139 -11.38 -3.38 3.86
N TYR A 140 -11.51 -4.08 4.99
CA TYR A 140 -11.08 -5.47 5.12
C TYR A 140 -11.83 -6.41 4.18
N ASP A 141 -13.10 -6.13 3.91
CA ASP A 141 -13.91 -6.89 2.96
C ASP A 141 -13.58 -6.55 1.49
N ILE A 142 -13.30 -5.27 1.18
CA ILE A 142 -13.04 -4.81 -0.18
C ILE A 142 -11.64 -5.17 -0.68
N MET A 143 -10.62 -5.14 0.17
CA MET A 143 -9.24 -5.39 -0.26
C MET A 143 -9.03 -6.80 -0.85
N PRO A 144 -9.61 -7.90 -0.32
CA PRO A 144 -9.60 -9.20 -0.98
C PRO A 144 -10.23 -9.18 -2.37
N ILE A 145 -11.30 -8.40 -2.58
CA ILE A 145 -11.93 -8.22 -3.90
C ILE A 145 -10.95 -7.57 -4.85
N TYR A 146 -10.32 -6.48 -4.41
CA TYR A 146 -9.30 -5.79 -5.17
C TYR A 146 -8.14 -6.71 -5.53
N TYR A 147 -7.58 -7.43 -4.55
CA TYR A 147 -6.43 -8.30 -4.77
C TYR A 147 -6.74 -9.44 -5.74
N ARG A 148 -7.85 -10.17 -5.57
CA ARG A 148 -8.20 -11.31 -6.45
C ARG A 148 -8.48 -10.87 -7.89
N THR A 149 -9.24 -9.79 -8.08
CA THR A 149 -9.60 -9.29 -9.42
C THR A 149 -8.42 -8.66 -10.14
N ASN A 150 -7.41 -8.21 -9.39
CA ASN A 150 -6.17 -7.70 -9.94
C ASN A 150 -5.06 -8.76 -9.96
N HIS A 151 -5.32 -10.03 -9.62
CA HIS A 151 -4.28 -11.06 -9.53
C HIS A 151 -3.05 -10.61 -8.69
N ILE A 152 -3.31 -9.90 -7.60
CA ILE A 152 -2.29 -9.46 -6.64
C ILE A 152 -2.23 -10.52 -5.55
N GLN A 153 -1.03 -11.01 -5.23
CA GLN A 153 -0.88 -12.00 -4.17
C GLN A 153 -1.12 -11.41 -2.78
N TYR A 154 -1.91 -12.12 -1.99
CA TYR A 154 -2.25 -11.77 -0.62
C TYR A 154 -2.49 -13.04 0.20
N THR A 155 -2.44 -12.92 1.52
CA THR A 155 -2.86 -13.96 2.47
C THR A 155 -3.96 -13.43 3.38
N MET A 156 -4.71 -14.34 4.00
CA MET A 156 -5.71 -14.00 5.02
C MET A 156 -5.19 -14.37 6.40
N GLN A 157 -5.19 -13.42 7.33
CA GLN A 157 -4.91 -13.64 8.76
C GLN A 157 -6.19 -13.41 9.56
N GLY A 158 -6.99 -14.47 9.70
CA GLY A 158 -8.38 -14.32 10.13
C GLY A 158 -9.17 -13.53 9.09
N ILE A 159 -9.72 -12.37 9.50
CA ILE A 159 -10.43 -11.45 8.59
C ILE A 159 -9.50 -10.44 7.90
N LEU A 160 -8.22 -10.37 8.29
CA LEU A 160 -7.31 -9.33 7.83
C LEU A 160 -6.63 -9.74 6.52
N PRO A 161 -6.83 -8.99 5.42
CA PRO A 161 -6.13 -9.24 4.17
C PRO A 161 -4.72 -8.64 4.21
N VAL A 162 -3.70 -9.48 4.05
CA VAL A 162 -2.29 -9.07 4.10
C VAL A 162 -1.68 -9.17 2.71
N LEU A 163 -1.26 -8.04 2.13
CA LEU A 163 -0.53 -7.99 0.87
C LEU A 163 0.86 -8.60 1.06
N THR A 164 1.18 -9.65 0.29
CA THR A 164 2.49 -10.29 0.36
C THR A 164 3.57 -9.45 -0.33
N ARG A 165 4.83 -9.83 -0.11
CA ARG A 165 5.98 -9.28 -0.85
C ARG A 165 5.80 -9.38 -2.36
N GLU A 166 5.36 -10.53 -2.86
CA GLU A 166 5.13 -10.74 -4.30
C GLU A 166 3.96 -9.90 -4.81
N GLY A 167 2.90 -9.74 -4.01
CA GLY A 167 1.79 -8.84 -4.33
C GLY A 167 2.24 -7.37 -4.43
N PHE A 168 3.10 -6.93 -3.50
CA PHE A 168 3.73 -5.62 -3.55
C PHE A 168 4.57 -5.45 -4.82
N HIS A 169 5.43 -6.43 -5.16
CA HIS A 169 6.25 -6.39 -6.37
C HIS A 169 5.39 -6.28 -7.64
N THR A 170 4.35 -7.10 -7.72
CA THR A 170 3.39 -7.09 -8.85
C THR A 170 2.73 -5.73 -8.99
N THR A 171 2.31 -5.12 -7.87
CA THR A 171 1.67 -3.80 -7.87
C THR A 171 2.65 -2.73 -8.37
N MET A 172 3.86 -2.69 -7.80
CA MET A 172 4.88 -1.70 -8.16
C MET A 172 5.35 -1.82 -9.60
N LEU A 173 5.48 -3.05 -10.12
CA LEU A 173 5.83 -3.30 -11.52
C LEU A 173 4.75 -2.76 -12.45
N ARG A 174 3.47 -3.08 -12.18
CA ARG A 174 2.36 -2.61 -13.03
C ARG A 174 2.22 -1.11 -13.01
N ASP A 175 2.33 -0.48 -11.85
CA ASP A 175 2.30 0.98 -11.75
C ASP A 175 3.47 1.60 -12.53
N THR A 176 4.65 0.97 -12.49
CA THR A 176 5.82 1.42 -13.24
C THR A 176 5.64 1.29 -14.75
N LEU A 177 5.03 0.21 -15.22
CA LEU A 177 4.73 0.01 -16.64
C LEU A 177 3.58 0.88 -17.13
N GLY A 178 2.60 1.16 -16.26
CA GLY A 178 1.43 1.97 -16.58
C GLY A 178 1.72 3.47 -16.62
N ASP A 179 2.59 3.96 -15.73
CA ASP A 179 3.04 5.35 -15.76
C ASP A 179 4.50 5.46 -15.26
N PRO A 180 5.48 5.19 -16.15
CA PRO A 180 6.90 5.19 -15.79
C PRO A 180 7.37 6.55 -15.24
N GLU A 181 6.78 7.64 -15.74
CA GLU A 181 7.13 9.01 -15.38
C GLU A 181 6.65 9.34 -13.95
N VAL A 182 5.40 9.01 -13.62
CA VAL A 182 4.88 9.16 -12.25
C VAL A 182 5.65 8.28 -11.27
N GLN A 183 5.96 7.02 -11.62
CA GLN A 183 6.73 6.16 -10.71
C GLN A 183 8.17 6.59 -10.51
N CYS A 184 8.84 7.09 -11.55
CA CYS A 184 10.17 7.68 -11.42
C CYS A 184 10.17 8.80 -10.36
N ARG A 185 9.21 9.73 -10.44
CA ARG A 185 9.09 10.81 -9.44
C ARG A 185 8.79 10.28 -8.04
N ARG A 186 7.85 9.34 -7.90
CA ARG A 186 7.45 8.76 -6.61
C ARG A 186 8.61 8.04 -5.91
N LEU A 187 9.34 7.19 -6.63
CA LEU A 187 10.50 6.47 -6.09
C LEU A 187 11.64 7.43 -5.72
N ASN A 188 11.89 8.46 -6.53
CA ASN A 188 12.89 9.48 -6.20
C ASN A 188 12.53 10.29 -4.95
N ASN A 189 11.26 10.71 -4.82
CA ASN A 189 10.78 11.39 -3.62
C ASN A 189 10.92 10.48 -2.38
N PHE A 190 10.58 9.20 -2.53
CA PHE A 190 10.72 8.22 -1.46
C PHE A 190 12.18 8.01 -1.06
N LEU A 191 13.09 7.84 -2.02
CA LEU A 191 14.52 7.67 -1.78
C LEU A 191 15.13 8.90 -1.11
N ALA A 192 14.75 10.11 -1.51
CA ALA A 192 15.20 11.33 -0.87
C ALA A 192 14.83 11.39 0.62
N ALA A 193 13.63 10.90 0.98
CA ALA A 193 13.14 10.91 2.36
C ALA A 193 13.57 9.68 3.20
N HIS A 194 13.81 8.53 2.56
CA HIS A 194 13.95 7.24 3.26
C HIS A 194 15.18 6.42 2.85
N GLY A 195 15.92 6.79 1.80
CA GLY A 195 16.99 5.99 1.19
C GLY A 195 18.04 5.51 2.18
N THR A 196 18.54 6.41 3.04
CA THR A 196 19.56 6.08 4.06
C THR A 196 19.10 5.09 5.12
N ARG A 197 17.79 4.87 5.25
CA ARG A 197 17.19 3.91 6.19
C ARG A 197 16.80 2.59 5.52
N MET A 198 16.89 2.51 4.19
CA MET A 198 16.60 1.30 3.45
C MET A 198 17.87 0.51 3.23
N LEU A 199 17.91 -0.71 3.78
CA LEU A 199 19.02 -1.62 3.59
C LEU A 199 18.76 -2.54 2.40
N ASP A 200 19.71 -2.56 1.48
CA ASP A 200 19.81 -3.59 0.46
C ASP A 200 20.33 -4.88 1.10
N ARG A 201 19.48 -5.90 1.18
CA ARG A 201 19.83 -7.18 1.81
C ARG A 201 20.96 -7.91 1.09
N SER A 202 21.15 -7.68 -0.21
CA SER A 202 22.17 -8.37 -0.99
C SER A 202 23.58 -7.84 -0.73
N THR A 203 23.71 -6.53 -0.45
CA THR A 203 25.00 -5.87 -0.21
C THR A 203 25.23 -5.52 1.26
N GLY A 204 24.16 -5.54 2.07
CA GLY A 204 24.16 -5.05 3.45
C GLY A 204 24.27 -3.52 3.56
N GLN A 205 24.30 -2.80 2.44
CA GLN A 205 24.48 -1.35 2.39
C GLN A 205 23.13 -0.63 2.28
N ALA A 206 23.09 0.61 2.74
CA ALA A 206 21.93 1.46 2.48
C ALA A 206 21.82 1.79 0.98
N PHE A 207 20.61 1.92 0.47
CA PHE A 207 20.41 2.50 -0.87
C PHE A 207 20.89 3.95 -0.85
N PRO A 208 21.64 4.40 -1.87
CA PRO A 208 22.13 5.77 -1.90
C PRO A 208 20.96 6.73 -2.09
N SER A 209 21.10 7.94 -1.54
CA SER A 209 20.17 9.05 -1.79
C SER A 209 20.32 9.66 -3.20
N LEU A 210 20.99 8.96 -4.12
CA LEU A 210 21.16 9.38 -5.49
C LEU A 210 19.83 9.20 -6.23
N ALA A 211 19.41 10.22 -6.98
CA ALA A 211 18.22 10.14 -7.82
C ALA A 211 18.36 9.05 -8.90
N ILE A 212 17.34 8.22 -9.05
CA ILE A 212 17.16 7.31 -10.17
C ILE A 212 16.98 8.15 -11.45
N PRO A 213 17.86 8.02 -12.45
CA PRO A 213 17.72 8.73 -13.71
C PRO A 213 16.48 8.25 -14.46
N ARG A 214 15.83 9.14 -15.20
CA ARG A 214 14.64 8.79 -16.00
C ARG A 214 14.90 7.64 -16.99
N ALA A 215 16.12 7.53 -17.51
CA ALA A 215 16.54 6.48 -18.43
C ALA A 215 16.52 5.06 -17.81
N ALA A 216 16.45 4.93 -16.48
CA ALA A 216 16.31 3.64 -15.82
C ALA A 216 14.90 3.04 -15.93
N PHE A 217 13.92 3.83 -16.37
CA PHE A 217 12.52 3.43 -16.56
C PHE A 217 12.17 3.31 -18.06
N PRO A 218 11.14 2.54 -18.43
CA PRO A 218 10.65 2.50 -19.81
C PRO A 218 10.35 3.90 -20.36
N ALA A 219 10.67 4.15 -21.63
CA ALA A 219 10.42 5.45 -22.25
C ALA A 219 8.92 5.76 -22.29
N ASP A 220 8.13 4.76 -22.68
CA ASP A 220 6.68 4.85 -22.85
C ASP A 220 5.92 3.93 -21.90
N MET A 221 4.64 4.22 -21.72
CA MET A 221 3.68 3.34 -21.05
C MET A 221 3.49 2.04 -21.85
N ASP A 222 3.46 0.89 -21.16
CA ASP A 222 3.09 -0.38 -21.75
C ASP A 222 1.55 -0.46 -21.93
N ARG A 223 1.08 -0.21 -23.15
CA ARG A 223 -0.35 -0.21 -23.48
C ARG A 223 -1.05 -1.52 -23.10
N GLY A 224 -0.37 -2.66 -23.28
CA GLY A 224 -0.93 -3.97 -22.94
C GLY A 224 -1.19 -4.11 -21.44
N THR A 225 -0.29 -3.61 -20.59
CA THR A 225 -0.50 -3.56 -19.14
C THR A 225 -1.61 -2.58 -18.77
N TRP A 226 -1.70 -1.42 -19.42
CA TRP A 226 -2.79 -0.47 -19.19
C TRP A 226 -4.17 -1.06 -19.52
N GLU A 227 -4.33 -1.67 -20.69
CA GLU A 227 -5.59 -2.30 -21.12
C GLU A 227 -6.01 -3.43 -20.18
N ARG A 228 -5.06 -4.27 -19.74
CA ARG A 228 -5.31 -5.29 -18.72
C ARG A 228 -5.73 -4.66 -17.39
N GLN A 229 -5.11 -3.55 -16.97
CA GLN A 229 -5.49 -2.84 -15.76
C GLN A 229 -6.92 -2.28 -15.83
N GLU A 230 -7.33 -1.78 -17.00
CA GLU A 230 -8.72 -1.37 -17.21
C GLU A 230 -9.70 -2.54 -17.12
N GLN A 231 -9.35 -3.71 -17.68
CA GLN A 231 -10.16 -4.92 -17.57
C GLN A 231 -10.29 -5.39 -16.11
N MET A 232 -9.19 -5.44 -15.36
CA MET A 232 -9.19 -5.79 -13.94
C MET A 232 -10.00 -4.78 -13.11
N ASN A 233 -9.90 -3.48 -13.42
CA ASN A 233 -10.71 -2.44 -12.78
C ASN A 233 -12.20 -2.63 -13.07
N ARG A 234 -12.59 -3.05 -14.28
CA ARG A 234 -13.99 -3.37 -14.61
C ARG A 234 -14.48 -4.57 -13.80
N ALA A 235 -13.71 -5.65 -13.75
CA ALA A 235 -14.04 -6.84 -12.96
C ALA A 235 -14.18 -6.52 -11.46
N PHE A 236 -13.24 -5.74 -10.91
CA PHE A 236 -13.30 -5.23 -9.55
C PHE A 236 -14.59 -4.44 -9.29
N ASN A 237 -14.95 -3.51 -10.18
CA ASN A 237 -16.14 -2.68 -10.00
C ASN A 237 -17.44 -3.49 -10.06
N GLU A 238 -17.50 -4.49 -10.93
CA GLU A 238 -18.64 -5.41 -11.00
C GLU A 238 -18.80 -6.19 -9.70
N GLU A 239 -17.71 -6.74 -9.17
CA GLU A 239 -17.73 -7.52 -7.95
C GLU A 239 -18.01 -6.66 -6.70
N LEU A 240 -17.44 -5.45 -6.65
CA LEU A 240 -17.77 -4.44 -5.64
C LEU A 240 -19.27 -4.10 -5.67
N GLY A 241 -19.86 -3.95 -6.86
CA GLY A 241 -21.29 -3.69 -7.02
C GLY A 241 -22.16 -4.81 -6.44
N LYS A 242 -21.80 -6.07 -6.68
CA LYS A 242 -22.48 -7.24 -6.11
C LYS A 242 -22.39 -7.25 -4.58
N TYR A 243 -21.20 -7.02 -4.03
CA TYR A 243 -20.98 -6.93 -2.58
C TYR A 243 -21.81 -5.81 -1.92
N LEU A 244 -21.84 -4.61 -2.51
CA LEU A 244 -22.63 -3.49 -1.98
C LEU A 244 -24.15 -3.76 -2.02
N ALA A 245 -24.62 -4.44 -3.07
CA ALA A 245 -26.03 -4.85 -3.17
C ALA A 245 -26.39 -5.88 -2.08
N GLU A 246 -25.50 -6.82 -1.80
CA GLU A 246 -25.70 -7.82 -0.74
C GLU A 246 -25.73 -7.19 0.66
N LEU A 247 -24.79 -6.30 0.97
CA LEU A 247 -24.81 -5.54 2.24
C LEU A 247 -26.13 -4.82 2.45
N SER A 248 -26.67 -4.21 1.39
CA SER A 248 -27.96 -3.50 1.43
C SER A 248 -29.11 -4.45 1.75
N ARG A 249 -29.12 -5.66 1.18
CA ARG A 249 -30.14 -6.68 1.44
C ARG A 249 -30.09 -7.20 2.88
N VAL A 250 -28.89 -7.44 3.41
CA VAL A 250 -28.73 -7.90 4.80
C VAL A 250 -29.19 -6.83 5.80
N GLY A 251 -28.86 -5.56 5.54
CA GLY A 251 -29.36 -4.45 6.36
C GLY A 251 -30.89 -4.35 6.41
N GLN A 252 -31.57 -4.58 5.28
CA GLN A 252 -33.04 -4.60 5.22
C GLN A 252 -33.65 -5.73 6.06
N SER A 253 -33.11 -6.95 5.93
CA SER A 253 -33.60 -8.11 6.68
C SER A 253 -33.57 -7.91 8.20
N MET A 254 -32.53 -7.23 8.72
CA MET A 254 -32.42 -6.97 10.16
C MET A 254 -33.42 -5.91 10.64
N HIS A 255 -33.72 -4.91 9.81
CA HIS A 255 -34.70 -3.88 10.14
C HIS A 255 -36.13 -4.45 10.19
N ASP A 256 -36.52 -5.22 9.17
CA ASP A 256 -37.86 -5.79 9.06
C ASP A 256 -38.15 -6.81 10.17
N GLY A 257 -37.16 -7.64 10.52
CA GLY A 257 -37.28 -8.60 11.63
C GLY A 257 -37.42 -7.92 13.01
N THR A 258 -36.79 -6.77 13.21
CA THR A 258 -36.89 -6.00 14.47
C THR A 258 -38.26 -5.34 14.61
N ILE A 259 -38.83 -4.80 13.53
CA ILE A 259 -40.18 -4.20 13.55
C ILE A 259 -41.25 -5.27 13.76
N ALA A 260 -41.14 -6.42 13.11
CA ALA A 260 -42.08 -7.53 13.29
C ALA A 260 -42.08 -8.10 14.72
N GLY A 261 -40.92 -8.12 15.39
CA GLY A 261 -40.81 -8.54 16.79
C GLY A 261 -41.42 -7.57 17.80
N ILE A 262 -41.36 -6.26 17.52
CA ILE A 262 -41.96 -5.22 18.39
C ILE A 262 -43.49 -5.13 18.20
N ALA A 263 -44.00 -5.35 16.99
CA ALA A 263 -45.44 -5.32 16.71
C ALA A 263 -46.18 -6.58 17.19
N GLY A 264 -45.46 -7.63 17.58
CA GLY A 264 -46.00 -8.90 18.08
C GLY A 264 -46.00 -9.05 19.61
N MET A 265 -45.63 -8.00 20.35
CA MET A 265 -45.72 -7.90 21.82
C MET A 265 -46.81 -6.92 22.22
#